data_AF-A0A931Z5Q5-F1
#
_entry.id   AF-A0A931Z5Q5-F1
#
_cell.length_a   1.000
_cell.length_b   1.000
_cell.length_c   1.000
_cell.angle_alpha   90.00
_cell.angle_beta   90.00
_cell.angle_gamma   90.00
#
_symmetry.space_group_name_H-M   'P 1'
#
loop_
_entity.id
_entity.type
_entity.pdbx_description
1 polymer ?
#
loop_
_entity_poly.entity_id
_entity_poly.type
_entity_poly.pdbx_seq_one_letter_code
_entity_poly.pdbx_strand_id
1 'polypeptide(L)' 'MKIAILHGPNLDRLGQRQPEVYGTATLKDLEKLIRTEAKRLGFTVVFFQSAHE' A
#
# COMPACT_ATOMS: atom_id res chain seq x y z
N MET A 1 -8.06 14.50 10.09
CA MET A 1 -7.12 13.64 10.86
C MET A 1 -6.18 12.94 9.88
N LYS A 2 -4.92 12.69 10.27
CA LYS A 2 -3.88 12.12 9.40
C LYS A 2 -3.51 10.71 9.87
N ILE A 3 -3.47 9.75 8.95
CA ILE A 3 -3.12 8.35 9.21
C ILE A 3 -1.78 8.04 8.54
N ALA A 4 -0.87 7.40 9.28
CA ALA A 4 0.38 6.89 8.73
C ALA A 4 0.25 5.37 8.53
N ILE A 5 0.68 4.90 7.36
CA ILE A 5 0.67 3.48 7.00
C ILE A 5 2.12 3.07 6.75
N LEU A 6 2.59 2.09 7.50
CA LEU A 6 3.93 1.52 7.38
C LEU A 6 3.84 0.16 6.69
N HIS A 7 4.40 0.08 5.50
CA HIS A 7 4.57 -1.17 4.76
C HIS A 7 5.86 -1.85 5.20
N GLY A 8 5.75 -3.11 5.63
CA GLY A 8 6.89 -3.96 5.94
C GLY A 8 7.72 -4.37 4.71
N PRO A 9 8.74 -5.21 4.92
CA PRO A 9 9.66 -5.62 3.86
C PRO A 9 8.97 -6.46 2.78
N ASN A 10 9.49 -6.39 1.55
CA ASN A 10 9.05 -7.12 0.36
C ASN A 10 7.68 -6.74 -0.22
N LEU A 11 6.93 -5.81 0.39
CA LEU A 11 5.66 -5.31 -0.17
C LEU A 11 5.84 -4.53 -1.48
N ASP A 12 7.04 -4.00 -1.73
CA ASP A 12 7.47 -3.42 -3.00
C ASP A 12 7.41 -4.42 -4.17
N ARG A 13 7.43 -5.72 -3.88
CA ARG A 13 7.37 -6.80 -4.88
C ARG A 13 5.96 -7.25 -5.26
N LEU A 14 4.92 -6.62 -4.70
CA LEU A 14 3.53 -6.87 -5.11
C LEU A 14 3.36 -6.65 -6.61
N GLY A 15 2.59 -7.53 -7.25
CA GLY A 15 2.38 -7.56 -8.70
C GLY A 15 3.49 -8.25 -9.50
N GLN A 16 4.63 -8.60 -8.87
CA GLN A 16 5.72 -9.35 -9.52
C GLN A 16 5.88 -10.77 -8.98
N ARG A 17 5.56 -10.98 -7.70
CA ARG A 17 5.73 -12.27 -7.04
C ARG A 17 4.45 -13.11 -7.14
N GLN A 18 4.55 -14.30 -7.74
CA GLN A 18 3.48 -15.32 -7.83
C GLN A 18 2.08 -14.69 -8.04
N PRO A 19 1.81 -14.06 -9.20
CA PRO A 19 0.56 -13.34 -9.45
C PRO A 19 -0.70 -14.17 -9.22
N GLU A 20 -0.61 -15.49 -9.36
CA GLU A 20 -1.67 -16.45 -9.06
C GLU A 20 -2.04 -16.53 -7.57
N VAL A 21 -1.13 -16.14 -6.68
CA VAL A 21 -1.34 -16.09 -5.23
C VAL A 21 -1.62 -14.67 -4.74
N TYR A 22 -0.84 -13.69 -5.20
CA TYR A 22 -0.85 -12.33 -4.65
C TYR A 22 -1.58 -11.31 -5.54
N GLY A 23 -2.07 -11.74 -6.69
CA GLY A 23 -2.65 -10.87 -7.70
C GLY A 23 -1.59 -10.08 -8.46
N THR A 24 -2.06 -9.36 -9.49
CA THR A 24 -1.23 -8.52 -10.35
C THR A 24 -1.11 -7.08 -9.84
N ALA A 25 -1.86 -6.72 -8.80
CA ALA A 25 -1.87 -5.37 -8.24
C ALA A 25 -0.52 -5.05 -7.58
N THR A 26 0.01 -3.87 -7.86
CA THR A 26 1.27 -3.38 -7.28
C THR A 26 1.04 -2.68 -5.94
N LEU A 27 2.12 -2.42 -5.20
CA LEU A 27 2.04 -1.59 -3.98
C LEU A 27 1.46 -0.20 -4.27
N LYS A 28 1.78 0.38 -5.45
CA LYS A 28 1.23 1.68 -5.87
C LYS A 28 -0.28 1.62 -6.11
N ASP A 29 -0.77 0.51 -6.65
CA ASP A 29 -2.22 0.32 -6.85
C ASP A 29 -2.94 0.23 -5.50
N LEU A 30 -2.36 -0.49 -4.54
CA LEU A 30 -2.86 -0.57 -3.17
C LEU A 30 -2.87 0.81 -2.49
N GLU A 31 -1.78 1.58 -2.57
CA GLU A 31 -1.72 2.94 -2.02
C GLU A 31 -2.78 3.85 -2.65
N LYS A 32 -3.01 3.74 -3.96
CA LYS A 32 -4.03 4.54 -4.65
C LYS A 32 -5.44 4.20 -4.17
N LEU A 33 -5.74 2.91 -3.98
CA LEU A 33 -7.01 2.46 -3.42
C LEU A 33 -7.22 3.01 -2.02
N ILE A 34 -6.21 2.90 -1.15
CA ILE A 34 -6.26 3.42 0.22
C ILE A 34 -6.43 4.94 0.24
N ARG A 35 -5.69 5.69 -0.59
CA ARG A 35 -5.84 7.16 -0.69
C ARG A 35 -7.25 7.55 -1.10
N THR A 36 -7.84 6.84 -2.05
CA THR A 36 -9.19 7.11 -2.55
C THR A 36 -10.22 6.92 -1.45
N GLU A 37 -10.12 5.80 -0.72
CA GLU A 37 -11.03 5.48 0.37
C GLU A 37 -10.84 6.39 1.58
N ALA A 38 -9.59 6.68 1.97
CA ALA A 38 -9.30 7.64 3.03
C ALA A 38 -9.88 9.01 2.72
N LYS A 39 -9.72 9.50 1.47
CA LYS A 39 -10.31 10.77 1.03
C LYS A 39 -11.84 10.73 1.12
N ARG A 40 -12.47 9.63 0.71
CA ARG A 40 -13.94 9.42 0.82
C ARG A 40 -14.43 9.53 2.27
N LEU A 41 -13.62 9.05 3.21
CA LEU A 41 -13.90 9.07 4.65
C LEU A 41 -13.43 10.34 5.37
N GLY A 42 -12.86 11.32 4.66
CA GLY A 42 -12.38 12.58 5.26
C GLY A 42 -11.01 12.51 5.95
N PHE A 43 -10.22 11.48 5.66
CA PHE A 43 -8.87 11.29 6.17
C PHE A 43 -7.80 11.64 5.14
N THR A 44 -6.64 12.04 5.63
CA THR A 44 -5.41 12.12 4.82
C THR A 44 -4.47 11.00 5.23
N VAL A 45 -3.77 10.41 4.25
CA VAL A 45 -2.86 9.28 4.46
C VAL A 45 -1.46 9.60 3.98
N VAL A 46 -0.47 9.12 4.73
CA VAL A 46 0.94 9.08 4.33
C VAL A 46 1.45 7.65 4.42
N PHE A 47 2.30 7.29 3.47
CA PHE A 47 2.81 5.94 3.34
C PHE A 47 4.32 5.97 3.55
N PHE A 48 4.79 4.96 4.26
CA PHE A 48 6.20 4.67 4.46
C PHE A 48 6.40 3.20 4.15
N GLN A 49 7.56 2.85 3.62
CA GLN A 49 7.96 1.47 3.43
C GLN A 49 9.34 1.28 4.05
N SER A 50 9.52 0.18 4.78
CA SER A 50 10.81 -0.22 5.33
C SER A 50 11.20 -1.59 4.80
N ALA A 51 12.41 -1.69 4.25
CA ALA A 51 13.06 -2.96 3.95
C ALA A 51 13.80 -3.54 5.16
N HIS A 52 13.82 -2.83 6.29
CA HIS A 52 14.47 -3.21 7.54
C HIS A 52 13.44 -3.45 8.64
N GLU A 53 13.68 -4.49 9.45
CA GLU A 53 12.97 -4.77 10.71
C GLU A 53 13.50 -3.86 11.83
#